data_AF-A0AAE9Z8J5-F1
#
_entry.id   AF-A0AAE9Z8J5-F1
#
_cell.length_a   1.000
_cell.length_b   1.000
_cell.length_c   1.000
_cell.angle_alpha   90.00
_cell.angle_beta   90.00
_cell.angle_gamma   90.00
#
_symmetry.space_group_name_H-M   'P 1'
#
loop_
_entity.id
_entity.type
_entity.pdbx_description
1 polymer ?
#
loop_
_entity_poly.entity_id
_entity_poly.type
_entity_poly.pdbx_seq_one_letter_code
_entity_poly.pdbx_strand_id
1 'polypeptide(L)'
;MLRFLFLCTFFFPLLVEAELITNGDFSAGNSGFTSSYTFLASGDITGAGEYTIVTDPSSAHPLASSYGDNTDGFGNMLMVNGATTTELVWAQTVSVDTNTIYEFSAFVSSWFLDTAPASLDFIVNGSSIGTLAAPDNLGLWLEFSVLINSGASTSFDLEIYNLSTQSSGNDFAIDDISLTASVPEPSTLLMFLMAVFALRKR
;
A
#
# COMPACT_ATOMS: atom_id res chain seq x y z
N MET A 1 58.04 -7.26 13.43
CA MET A 1 57.38 -6.42 12.40
C MET A 1 55.87 -6.53 12.63
N LEU A 2 55.31 -5.61 13.42
CA LEU A 2 53.94 -5.68 13.92
C LEU A 2 53.00 -5.13 12.84
N ARG A 3 52.23 -5.99 12.18
CA ARG A 3 51.20 -5.59 11.21
C ARG A 3 49.95 -5.15 11.97
N PHE A 4 49.71 -3.84 12.02
CA PHE A 4 48.41 -3.30 12.44
C PHE A 4 47.37 -3.63 11.38
N LEU A 5 46.39 -4.46 11.75
CA LEU A 5 45.19 -4.69 10.96
C LEU A 5 44.22 -3.54 11.28
N PHE A 6 44.11 -2.57 10.38
CA PHE A 6 43.08 -1.53 10.45
C PHE A 6 41.74 -2.19 10.13
N LEU A 7 40.93 -2.46 11.16
CA LEU A 7 39.55 -2.85 10.98
C LEU A 7 38.76 -1.58 10.65
N CYS A 8 38.55 -1.32 9.36
CA CYS A 8 37.70 -0.23 8.90
C CYS A 8 36.25 -0.66 9.15
N THR A 9 35.65 -0.21 10.25
CA THR A 9 34.22 -0.33 10.48
C THR A 9 33.51 0.61 9.52
N PHE A 10 32.94 0.08 8.44
CA PHE A 10 32.02 0.84 7.60
C PHE A 10 30.74 1.07 8.39
N PHE A 11 30.51 2.33 8.78
CA PHE A 11 29.23 2.77 9.30
C PHE A 11 28.30 2.96 8.10
N PHE A 12 27.43 1.99 7.85
CA PHE A 12 26.30 2.19 6.95
C PHE A 12 25.21 2.90 7.76
N PRO A 13 24.87 4.17 7.45
CA PRO A 13 23.67 4.75 8.05
C PRO A 13 22.50 3.86 7.64
N LEU A 14 21.68 3.47 8.62
CA LEU A 14 20.38 2.86 8.35
C LEU A 14 19.64 3.86 7.46
N LEU A 15 19.39 3.52 6.19
CA LEU A 15 18.51 4.36 5.39
C LEU A 15 17.14 4.20 6.02
N VAL A 16 16.64 5.26 6.66
CA VAL A 16 15.22 5.33 6.98
C VAL A 16 14.55 5.52 5.64
N GLU A 17 13.87 4.47 5.18
CA GLU A 17 13.01 4.57 4.01
C GLU A 17 11.95 5.65 4.30
N ALA A 18 12.00 6.73 3.53
CA ALA A 18 11.05 7.81 3.69
C ALA A 18 9.72 7.37 3.08
N GLU A 19 8.68 7.33 3.90
CA GLU A 19 7.30 7.18 3.44
C GLU A 19 6.93 8.40 2.59
N LEU A 20 6.45 8.15 1.37
CA LEU A 20 6.04 9.19 0.44
C LEU A 20 4.52 9.37 0.39
N ILE A 21 3.75 8.37 0.81
CA ILE A 21 2.30 8.47 0.93
C ILE A 21 1.93 9.28 2.15
N THR A 22 1.11 10.30 1.95
CA THR A 22 0.49 11.01 3.07
C THR A 22 -0.84 10.37 3.43
N ASN A 23 -1.09 10.18 4.73
CA ASN A 23 -2.34 9.63 5.27
C ASN A 23 -2.70 8.24 4.70
N GLY A 24 -1.71 7.38 4.50
CA GLY A 24 -1.91 6.00 4.02
C GLY A 24 -2.59 5.08 5.04
N ASP A 25 -2.48 5.42 6.33
CA ASP A 25 -3.12 4.78 7.50
C ASP A 25 -4.49 5.41 7.85
N PHE A 26 -4.95 6.38 7.05
CA PHE A 26 -6.20 7.12 7.24
C PHE A 26 -6.38 7.79 8.62
N SER A 27 -5.32 7.97 9.41
CA SER A 27 -5.36 8.58 10.75
C SER A 27 -5.78 10.05 10.72
N ALA A 28 -5.54 10.74 9.60
CA ALA A 28 -6.01 12.11 9.33
C ALA A 28 -7.41 12.16 8.68
N GLY A 29 -8.15 11.05 8.68
CA GLY A 29 -9.52 10.97 8.16
C GLY A 29 -9.57 11.08 6.64
N ASN A 30 -10.63 11.69 6.11
CA ASN A 30 -10.82 11.88 4.67
C ASN A 30 -9.98 13.07 4.14
N SER A 31 -8.66 12.91 4.09
CA SER A 31 -7.73 13.92 3.60
C SER A 31 -6.53 13.30 2.89
N GLY A 32 -5.85 14.07 2.04
CA GLY A 32 -4.61 13.62 1.38
C GLY A 32 -4.80 12.74 0.14
N PHE A 33 -6.02 12.33 -0.21
CA PHE A 33 -6.30 11.53 -1.40
C PHE A 33 -7.56 12.02 -2.12
N THR A 34 -7.77 11.51 -3.34
CA THR A 34 -9.00 11.70 -4.11
C THR A 34 -9.67 10.37 -4.43
N SER A 35 -10.98 10.39 -4.64
CA SER A 35 -11.81 9.24 -4.99
C SER A 35 -12.93 9.66 -5.94
N SER A 36 -13.38 8.77 -6.82
CA SER A 36 -14.65 8.95 -7.55
C SER A 36 -15.87 8.51 -6.74
N TYR A 37 -15.67 7.73 -5.67
CA TYR A 37 -16.74 7.33 -4.77
C TYR A 37 -17.26 8.54 -3.99
N THR A 38 -18.52 8.46 -3.55
CA THR A 38 -19.16 9.52 -2.74
C THR A 38 -18.77 9.34 -1.28
N PHE A 39 -18.06 10.33 -0.72
CA PHE A 39 -17.74 10.34 0.71
C PHE A 39 -18.97 10.63 1.57
N LEU A 40 -19.28 9.76 2.52
CA LEU A 40 -20.31 10.00 3.54
C LEU A 40 -19.71 10.17 4.93
N ALA A 41 -19.66 11.43 5.38
CA ALA A 41 -19.20 11.81 6.71
C ALA A 41 -20.11 11.31 7.85
N SER A 42 -21.35 10.88 7.55
CA SER A 42 -22.25 10.27 8.51
C SER A 42 -21.79 8.90 8.98
N GLY A 43 -20.93 8.22 8.21
CA GLY A 43 -20.53 6.83 8.43
C GLY A 43 -21.46 5.84 7.73
N ASP A 44 -22.75 6.12 7.62
CA ASP A 44 -23.72 5.20 6.99
C ASP A 44 -23.56 5.10 5.46
N ILE A 45 -22.85 4.09 4.95
CA ILE A 45 -22.60 3.88 3.50
C ILE A 45 -23.46 2.77 2.89
N THR A 46 -24.76 3.00 2.73
CA THR A 46 -25.72 1.97 2.25
C THR A 46 -25.95 1.96 0.73
N GLY A 47 -25.49 3.00 0.03
CA GLY A 47 -25.54 3.11 -1.42
C GLY A 47 -24.27 2.58 -2.08
N ALA A 48 -24.42 1.97 -3.24
CA ALA A 48 -23.28 1.57 -4.08
C ALA A 48 -22.46 2.81 -4.50
N GLY A 49 -21.13 2.69 -4.50
CA GLY A 49 -20.25 3.80 -4.86
C GLY A 49 -20.06 4.83 -3.74
N GLU A 50 -20.25 4.42 -2.48
CA GLU A 50 -20.03 5.25 -1.29
C GLU A 50 -18.80 4.78 -0.51
N TYR A 51 -18.14 5.70 0.19
CA TYR A 51 -17.06 5.34 1.12
C TYR A 51 -17.07 6.22 2.36
N THR A 52 -16.43 5.74 3.42
CA THR A 52 -16.19 6.48 4.65
C THR A 52 -14.87 6.07 5.29
N ILE A 53 -14.47 6.77 6.34
CA ILE A 53 -13.28 6.45 7.14
C ILE A 53 -13.74 6.06 8.54
N VAL A 54 -13.44 4.83 8.96
CA VAL A 54 -13.94 4.24 10.22
C VAL A 54 -12.90 3.36 10.89
N THR A 55 -13.06 3.11 12.19
CA THR A 55 -12.23 2.14 12.93
C THR A 55 -12.82 0.73 12.96
N ASP A 56 -14.11 0.58 12.62
CA ASP A 56 -14.83 -0.69 12.56
C ASP A 56 -15.92 -0.60 11.48
N PRO A 57 -15.91 -1.44 10.43
CA PRO A 57 -16.91 -1.40 9.36
C PRO A 57 -18.36 -1.58 9.83
N SER A 58 -18.59 -2.32 10.91
CA SER A 58 -19.94 -2.52 11.48
C SER A 58 -20.55 -1.24 12.05
N SER A 59 -19.75 -0.19 12.25
CA SER A 59 -20.24 1.15 12.63
C SER A 59 -20.88 1.93 11.49
N ALA A 60 -20.62 1.51 10.24
CA ALA A 60 -20.96 2.24 9.01
C ALA A 60 -21.93 1.49 8.10
N HIS A 61 -22.15 0.18 8.34
CA HIS A 61 -23.12 -0.59 7.59
C HIS A 61 -23.69 -1.76 8.42
N PRO A 62 -25.03 -1.98 8.45
CA PRO A 62 -25.65 -2.98 9.33
C PRO A 62 -25.34 -4.44 8.96
N LEU A 63 -24.86 -4.70 7.75
CA LEU A 63 -24.44 -6.04 7.30
C LEU A 63 -22.93 -6.25 7.37
N ALA A 64 -22.15 -5.22 7.73
CA ALA A 64 -20.71 -5.34 7.78
C ALA A 64 -20.25 -6.20 8.96
N SER A 65 -19.16 -6.94 8.73
CA SER A 65 -18.46 -7.62 9.81
C SER A 65 -17.73 -6.62 10.69
N SER A 66 -17.61 -6.93 11.99
CA SER A 66 -16.84 -6.11 12.95
C SER A 66 -15.39 -6.62 13.02
N TYR A 67 -14.44 -5.73 12.69
CA TYR A 67 -13.01 -5.93 12.81
C TYR A 67 -12.27 -4.58 12.77
N GLY A 68 -11.02 -4.54 13.22
CA GLY A 68 -10.18 -3.34 13.26
C GLY A 68 -9.31 -3.16 12.01
N ASP A 69 -8.61 -2.02 11.95
CA ASP A 69 -7.65 -1.67 10.90
C ASP A 69 -6.44 -2.63 10.86
N ASN A 70 -5.57 -2.46 9.87
CA ASN A 70 -4.40 -3.33 9.69
C ASN A 70 -3.24 -2.94 10.62
N THR A 71 -3.11 -1.67 10.99
CA THR A 71 -1.95 -1.18 11.74
C THR A 71 -1.91 -1.73 13.17
N ASP A 72 -2.95 -1.48 13.97
CA ASP A 72 -2.99 -1.88 15.38
C ASP A 72 -4.34 -2.46 15.87
N GLY A 73 -5.36 -2.44 15.01
CA GLY A 73 -6.72 -2.89 15.28
C GLY A 73 -7.62 -1.83 15.91
N PHE A 74 -7.13 -0.61 16.12
CA PHE A 74 -7.86 0.52 16.71
C PHE A 74 -7.80 1.80 15.86
N GLY A 75 -7.00 1.82 14.80
CA GLY A 75 -6.83 2.92 13.85
C GLY A 75 -8.00 3.05 12.87
N ASN A 76 -7.87 4.00 11.94
CA ASN A 76 -8.86 4.24 10.90
C ASN A 76 -8.53 3.40 9.67
N MET A 77 -9.55 3.05 8.88
CA MET A 77 -9.40 2.45 7.56
C MET A 77 -10.35 3.13 6.57
N LEU A 78 -10.04 3.06 5.27
CA LEU A 78 -10.95 3.43 4.21
C LEU A 78 -11.92 2.28 3.95
N MET A 79 -13.20 2.46 4.29
CA MET A 79 -14.27 1.48 4.05
C MET A 79 -15.08 1.87 2.81
N VAL A 80 -15.27 0.93 1.88
CA VAL A 80 -15.89 1.16 0.57
C VAL A 80 -17.08 0.24 0.35
N ASN A 81 -18.25 0.82 0.04
CA ASN A 81 -19.41 0.12 -0.51
C ASN A 81 -19.29 0.07 -2.03
N GLY A 82 -19.10 -1.13 -2.55
CA GLY A 82 -18.73 -1.38 -3.93
C GLY A 82 -19.66 -0.71 -4.94
N ALA A 83 -19.09 -0.22 -6.04
CA ALA A 83 -19.85 0.35 -7.13
C ALA A 83 -20.34 -0.74 -8.11
N THR A 84 -21.32 -0.41 -8.95
CA THR A 84 -21.74 -1.26 -10.09
C THR A 84 -20.98 -0.93 -11.38
N THR A 85 -19.97 -0.06 -11.30
CA THR A 85 -19.08 0.30 -12.41
C THR A 85 -17.63 0.33 -11.92
N THR A 86 -16.68 0.26 -12.85
CA THR A 86 -15.25 0.41 -12.51
C THR A 86 -14.99 1.85 -12.11
N GLU A 87 -14.46 2.06 -10.90
CA GLU A 87 -14.36 3.38 -10.28
C GLU A 87 -13.05 3.56 -9.51
N LEU A 88 -12.58 4.81 -9.45
CA LEU A 88 -11.37 5.20 -8.75
C LEU A 88 -11.63 5.24 -7.25
N VAL A 89 -10.97 4.36 -6.50
CA VAL A 89 -11.14 4.26 -5.05
C VAL A 89 -10.27 5.27 -4.32
N TRP A 90 -8.99 5.34 -4.71
CA TRP A 90 -7.98 6.16 -4.05
C TRP A 90 -6.95 6.61 -5.08
N ALA A 91 -6.50 7.86 -4.99
CA ALA A 91 -5.38 8.38 -5.76
C ALA A 91 -4.58 9.44 -5.00
N GLN A 92 -3.27 9.47 -5.27
CA GLN A 92 -2.35 10.51 -4.81
C GLN A 92 -1.20 10.67 -5.83
N THR A 93 -0.81 11.92 -6.11
CA THR A 93 0.41 12.22 -6.86
C THR A 93 1.55 12.51 -5.88
N VAL A 94 2.65 11.78 -6.01
CA VAL A 94 3.82 11.91 -5.12
C VAL A 94 5.08 12.26 -5.90
N SER A 95 5.98 13.04 -5.29
CA SER A 95 7.29 13.34 -5.88
C SER A 95 8.24 12.18 -5.65
N VAL A 96 8.98 11.79 -6.69
CA VAL A 96 9.96 10.71 -6.64
C VAL A 96 11.29 11.13 -7.26
N ASP A 97 12.36 10.50 -6.81
CA ASP A 97 13.67 10.63 -7.43
C ASP A 97 13.74 9.77 -8.70
N THR A 98 14.38 10.29 -9.74
CA THR A 98 14.59 9.57 -10.99
C THR A 98 15.54 8.38 -10.80
N ASN A 99 15.30 7.30 -11.53
CA ASN A 99 16.09 6.06 -11.56
C ASN A 99 16.17 5.35 -10.19
N THR A 100 15.13 5.52 -9.38
CA THR A 100 15.01 4.92 -8.06
C THR A 100 13.96 3.80 -8.11
N ILE A 101 14.23 2.70 -7.38
CA ILE A 101 13.26 1.63 -7.19
C ILE A 101 12.42 2.00 -5.97
N TYR A 102 11.10 1.89 -6.12
CA TYR A 102 10.14 2.08 -5.05
C TYR A 102 9.35 0.80 -4.83
N GLU A 103 8.97 0.52 -3.60
CA GLU A 103 7.96 -0.47 -3.26
C GLU A 103 6.63 0.25 -3.05
N PHE A 104 5.60 -0.11 -3.83
CA PHE A 104 4.24 0.38 -3.64
C PHE A 104 3.39 -0.75 -3.06
N SER A 105 2.77 -0.51 -1.90
CA SER A 105 1.95 -1.49 -1.21
C SER A 105 0.67 -0.90 -0.63
N ALA A 106 -0.29 -1.79 -0.36
CA ALA A 106 -1.50 -1.50 0.40
C ALA A 106 -2.09 -2.80 0.96
N PHE A 107 -2.78 -2.71 2.08
CA PHE A 107 -3.56 -3.81 2.64
C PHE A 107 -5.02 -3.70 2.27
N VAL A 108 -5.63 -4.84 1.92
CA VAL A 108 -7.02 -4.92 1.48
C VAL A 108 -7.75 -6.01 2.26
N SER A 109 -8.96 -5.71 2.72
CA SER A 109 -9.84 -6.66 3.40
C SER A 109 -11.26 -6.60 2.82
N SER A 110 -12.03 -7.68 2.97
CA SER A 110 -13.47 -7.65 2.69
C SER A 110 -14.25 -7.42 3.98
N TRP A 111 -15.18 -6.46 3.99
CA TRP A 111 -16.08 -6.26 5.15
C TRP A 111 -17.45 -6.90 4.97
N PHE A 112 -17.85 -7.18 3.72
CA PHE A 112 -19.05 -7.95 3.38
C PHE A 112 -18.78 -8.79 2.12
N LEU A 113 -19.37 -9.98 2.08
CA LEU A 113 -19.26 -10.91 0.97
C LEU A 113 -20.61 -11.60 0.76
N ASP A 114 -21.01 -11.71 -0.51
CA ASP A 114 -22.22 -12.43 -0.93
C ASP A 114 -21.94 -13.26 -2.20
N THR A 115 -21.68 -12.58 -3.33
CA THR A 115 -21.42 -13.26 -4.61
C THR A 115 -19.93 -13.47 -4.88
N ALA A 116 -19.13 -12.39 -4.85
CA ALA A 116 -17.69 -12.41 -5.13
C ALA A 116 -17.03 -11.18 -4.51
N PRO A 117 -15.78 -11.27 -4.04
CA PRO A 117 -15.06 -10.14 -3.48
C PRO A 117 -14.72 -9.08 -4.53
N ALA A 118 -14.28 -7.92 -4.08
CA ALA A 118 -13.74 -6.89 -4.95
C ALA A 118 -12.42 -7.33 -5.61
N SER A 119 -12.18 -6.85 -6.82
CA SER A 119 -10.92 -7.00 -7.55
C SER A 119 -10.34 -5.61 -7.77
N LEU A 120 -9.20 -5.32 -7.17
CA LEU A 120 -8.54 -4.01 -7.26
C LEU A 120 -7.40 -4.02 -8.27
N ASP A 121 -7.27 -2.94 -9.03
CA ASP A 121 -6.16 -2.69 -9.95
C ASP A 121 -5.31 -1.53 -9.43
N PHE A 122 -4.00 -1.78 -9.34
CA PHE A 122 -3.02 -0.80 -8.90
C PHE A 122 -2.34 -0.20 -10.12
N ILE A 123 -2.36 1.12 -10.21
CA ILE A 123 -1.94 1.85 -11.41
C ILE A 123 -0.87 2.87 -11.02
N VAL A 124 0.16 2.98 -11.86
CA VAL A 124 1.21 4.00 -11.77
C VAL A 124 1.32 4.69 -13.12
N ASN A 125 1.17 6.02 -13.13
CA ASN A 125 1.25 6.84 -14.35
C ASN A 125 0.34 6.31 -15.48
N GLY A 126 -0.89 5.91 -15.12
CA GLY A 126 -1.89 5.38 -16.05
C GLY A 126 -1.64 3.95 -16.56
N SER A 127 -0.64 3.25 -16.04
CA SER A 127 -0.37 1.83 -16.37
C SER A 127 -0.62 0.91 -15.18
N SER A 128 -1.41 -0.14 -15.38
CA SER A 128 -1.59 -1.20 -14.38
C SER A 128 -0.26 -1.88 -14.07
N ILE A 129 0.05 -2.02 -12.79
CA ILE A 129 1.23 -2.71 -12.25
C ILE A 129 0.88 -4.02 -11.56
N GLY A 130 -0.41 -4.34 -11.41
CA GLY A 130 -0.89 -5.57 -10.83
C GLY A 130 -2.29 -5.44 -10.26
N THR A 131 -2.94 -6.59 -10.04
CA THR A 131 -4.26 -6.66 -9.43
C THR A 131 -4.24 -7.49 -8.16
N LEU A 132 -5.17 -7.20 -7.24
CA LEU A 132 -5.42 -7.98 -6.04
C LEU A 132 -6.92 -8.25 -5.91
N ALA A 133 -7.30 -9.52 -5.76
CA ALA A 133 -8.64 -9.85 -5.29
C ALA A 133 -8.68 -9.70 -3.77
N ALA A 134 -9.65 -8.96 -3.24
CA ALA A 134 -9.89 -8.89 -1.81
C ALA A 134 -10.18 -10.30 -1.25
N PRO A 135 -9.80 -10.60 -0.01
CA PRO A 135 -9.92 -11.95 0.53
C PRO A 135 -11.38 -12.34 0.78
N ASP A 136 -11.73 -13.59 0.50
CA ASP A 136 -13.07 -14.13 0.80
C ASP A 136 -13.35 -14.24 2.32
N ASN A 137 -12.30 -14.22 3.15
CA ASN A 137 -12.42 -14.24 4.60
C ASN A 137 -12.57 -12.82 5.15
N LEU A 138 -13.73 -12.53 5.74
CA LEU A 138 -14.06 -11.19 6.24
C LEU A 138 -13.11 -10.76 7.35
N GLY A 139 -12.60 -9.53 7.27
CA GLY A 139 -11.65 -8.97 8.23
C GLY A 139 -10.23 -9.55 8.16
N LEU A 140 -9.93 -10.45 7.20
CA LEU A 140 -8.55 -10.79 6.88
C LEU A 140 -7.94 -9.66 6.05
N TRP A 141 -6.77 -9.17 6.44
CA TRP A 141 -6.00 -8.22 5.64
C TRP A 141 -5.02 -8.99 4.73
N LEU A 142 -5.05 -8.66 3.43
CA LEU A 142 -4.14 -9.20 2.42
C LEU A 142 -3.37 -8.05 1.77
N GLU A 143 -2.04 -8.21 1.68
CA GLU A 143 -1.15 -7.21 1.12
C GLU A 143 -1.02 -7.36 -0.41
N PHE A 144 -1.13 -6.24 -1.11
CA PHE A 144 -0.53 -6.06 -2.43
C PHE A 144 0.82 -5.35 -2.24
N SER A 145 1.90 -5.86 -2.85
CA SER A 145 3.19 -5.17 -2.92
C SER A 145 3.87 -5.43 -4.26
N VAL A 146 4.39 -4.38 -4.89
CA VAL A 146 5.16 -4.44 -6.14
C VAL A 146 6.31 -3.44 -6.13
N LEU A 147 7.47 -3.88 -6.64
CA LEU A 147 8.61 -3.00 -6.94
C LEU A 147 8.45 -2.34 -8.31
N ILE A 148 8.55 -1.00 -8.34
CA ILE A 148 8.48 -0.16 -9.55
C ILE A 148 9.75 0.69 -9.67
N ASN A 149 10.22 0.93 -10.90
CA ASN A 149 11.35 1.83 -11.15
C ASN A 149 10.84 3.16 -11.73
N SER A 150 11.26 4.29 -11.15
CA SER A 150 10.81 5.62 -11.60
C SER A 150 11.33 6.00 -12.99
N GLY A 151 12.44 5.41 -13.44
CA GLY A 151 13.07 5.75 -14.70
C GLY A 151 13.38 7.25 -14.75
N ALA A 152 12.93 7.94 -15.79
CA ALA A 152 13.10 9.40 -15.89
C ALA A 152 12.00 10.21 -15.17
N SER A 153 11.02 9.56 -14.53
CA SER A 153 9.89 10.24 -13.88
C SER A 153 10.34 10.94 -12.60
N THR A 154 9.84 12.15 -12.38
CA THR A 154 10.03 12.93 -11.14
C THR A 154 8.80 12.89 -10.22
N SER A 155 7.73 12.25 -10.68
CA SER A 155 6.50 12.04 -9.93
C SER A 155 5.86 10.72 -10.33
N PHE A 156 5.08 10.15 -9.42
CA PHE A 156 4.14 9.08 -9.71
C PHE A 156 2.72 9.57 -9.45
N ASP A 157 1.84 9.33 -10.42
CA ASP A 157 0.40 9.32 -10.22
C ASP A 157 0.01 7.89 -9.82
N LEU A 158 -0.32 7.70 -8.55
CA LEU A 158 -0.69 6.42 -7.97
C LEU A 158 -2.21 6.34 -7.86
N GLU A 159 -2.80 5.26 -8.37
CA GLU A 159 -4.25 5.06 -8.35
C GLU A 159 -4.59 3.62 -7.99
N ILE A 160 -5.71 3.44 -7.28
CA ILE A 160 -6.33 2.14 -7.01
C ILE A 160 -7.75 2.18 -7.57
N TYR A 161 -8.07 1.27 -8.49
CA TYR A 161 -9.41 1.12 -9.07
C TYR A 161 -10.08 -0.14 -8.56
N ASN A 162 -11.38 -0.05 -8.28
CA ASN A 162 -12.21 -1.25 -8.12
C ASN A 162 -12.71 -1.68 -9.50
N LEU A 163 -12.33 -2.88 -9.94
CA LEU A 163 -12.75 -3.47 -11.21
C LEU A 163 -14.10 -4.21 -11.10
N SER A 164 -14.53 -4.55 -9.88
CA SER A 164 -15.75 -5.32 -9.66
C SER A 164 -17.00 -4.46 -9.92
N THR A 165 -17.95 -5.01 -10.66
CA THR A 165 -19.20 -4.34 -11.07
C THR A 165 -20.45 -5.05 -10.57
N GLN A 166 -20.27 -6.07 -9.72
CA GLN A 166 -21.38 -6.79 -9.08
C GLN A 166 -22.10 -5.83 -8.13
N SER A 167 -23.42 -5.94 -8.04
CA SER A 167 -24.22 -5.08 -7.16
C SER A 167 -24.24 -5.51 -5.69
N SER A 168 -23.48 -6.53 -5.32
CA SER A 168 -23.45 -7.12 -3.98
C SER A 168 -22.15 -7.89 -3.77
N GLY A 169 -21.49 -7.68 -2.63
CA GLY A 169 -20.36 -8.47 -2.16
C GLY A 169 -18.98 -7.96 -2.59
N ASN A 170 -18.90 -6.94 -3.45
CA ASN A 170 -17.64 -6.28 -3.83
C ASN A 170 -17.28 -5.16 -2.86
N ASP A 171 -17.41 -5.46 -1.57
CA ASP A 171 -17.40 -4.52 -0.44
C ASP A 171 -16.13 -4.74 0.41
N PHE A 172 -15.27 -3.74 0.47
CA PHE A 172 -13.90 -3.89 0.95
C PHE A 172 -13.41 -2.69 1.75
N ALA A 173 -12.32 -2.90 2.49
CA ALA A 173 -11.56 -1.88 3.17
C ALA A 173 -10.13 -1.85 2.63
N ILE A 174 -9.53 -0.66 2.64
CA ILE A 174 -8.11 -0.43 2.34
C ILE A 174 -7.46 0.23 3.55
N ASP A 175 -6.24 -0.18 3.85
CA ASP A 175 -5.42 0.44 4.89
C ASP A 175 -3.92 0.33 4.54
N ASP A 176 -3.09 1.09 5.27
CA ASP A 176 -1.63 1.08 5.19
C ASP A 176 -1.10 1.19 3.76
N ILE A 177 -1.57 2.19 3.00
CA ILE A 177 -1.03 2.49 1.66
C ILE A 177 0.36 3.13 1.82
N SER A 178 1.38 2.52 1.21
CA SER A 178 2.77 2.91 1.39
C SER A 178 3.54 2.99 0.07
N LEU A 179 4.41 3.98 -0.06
CA LEU A 179 5.39 4.08 -1.12
C LEU A 179 6.74 4.48 -0.51
N THR A 180 7.68 3.53 -0.47
CA THR A 180 9.03 3.78 0.02
C THR A 180 10.07 3.53 -1.06
N ALA A 181 11.17 4.29 -1.00
CA ALA A 181 12.33 4.03 -1.86
C ALA A 181 13.01 2.74 -1.37
N SER A 182 12.96 1.69 -2.18
CA SER A 182 13.66 0.44 -1.89
C SER A 182 15.15 0.65 -2.08
N VAL A 183 15.93 0.39 -1.03
CA VAL A 183 17.39 0.37 -1.16
C VAL A 183 17.77 -0.95 -1.81
N PRO A 184 18.35 -0.97 -3.02
CA PRO A 184 18.97 -2.19 -3.49
C PRO A 184 20.07 -2.53 -2.48
N GLU A 185 19.89 -3.63 -1.75
CA GLU A 185 20.89 -4.18 -0.82
C GLU A 185 22.25 -4.07 -1.50
N PRO A 186 23.21 -3.32 -0.92
CA PRO A 186 24.41 -2.93 -1.66
C PRO A 186 25.36 -4.12 -1.78
N SER A 187 25.03 -5.13 -2.60
CA SER A 187 25.85 -6.29 -2.94
C SER A 187 26.77 -6.73 -1.79
N THR A 188 26.25 -6.76 -0.56
CA THR A 188 27.05 -6.93 0.66
C THR A 188 27.76 -8.27 0.61
N LEU A 189 27.16 -9.27 -0.04
CA LEU A 189 27.76 -10.55 -0.36
C LEU A 189 28.95 -10.44 -1.35
N LEU A 190 28.86 -9.58 -2.37
CA LEU A 190 29.94 -9.37 -3.35
C LEU A 190 31.10 -8.58 -2.76
N MET A 191 30.81 -7.55 -1.95
CA MET A 191 31.83 -6.82 -1.18
C MET A 191 32.49 -7.71 -0.12
N PHE A 192 31.73 -8.58 0.56
CA PHE A 192 32.27 -9.54 1.52
C PHE A 192 33.15 -10.59 0.84
N LEU A 193 32.72 -11.13 -0.31
CA LEU A 193 33.52 -12.07 -1.11
C LEU A 193 34.81 -11.40 -1.61
N MET A 194 34.76 -10.18 -2.13
CA MET A 194 35.94 -9.43 -2.59
C MET A 194 36.93 -9.13 -1.45
N ALA A 195 36.44 -8.80 -0.25
CA ALA A 195 37.27 -8.61 0.94
C ALA A 195 37.96 -9.91 1.39
N VAL A 196 37.24 -11.04 1.38
CA VAL A 196 37.81 -12.36 1.71
C VAL A 196 38.85 -12.81 0.69
N PHE A 197 38.65 -12.56 -0.62
CA PHE A 197 39.65 -12.85 -1.65
C PHE A 197 40.86 -11.91 -1.60
N ALA A 198 40.68 -10.65 -1.20
CA ALA A 198 41.79 -9.71 -0.99
C ALA A 198 42.66 -10.07 0.23
N LEU A 199 42.07 -10.68 1.26
CA LEU A 199 42.79 -11.16 2.45
C LEU A 199 43.52 -12.50 2.23
N ARG A 200 43.11 -13.30 1.24
CA ARG A 200 43.73 -14.62 0.96
C ARG A 200 44.97 -14.56 0.06
N LYS A 201 45.29 -13.39 -0.52
CA LYS A 201 46.45 -13.17 -1.41
C LYS A 201 47.68 -12.56 -0.72
N ARG A 202 47.82 -12.67 0.61
CA ARG A 202 49.01 -12.20 1.35
C ARG A 202 49.58 -13.25 2.27
#